data_AF-A0A950I0D6-F1
#
_entry.id   AF-A0A950I0D6-F1
#
_cell.length_a   1.000
_cell.length_b   1.000
_cell.length_c   1.000
_cell.angle_alpha   90.00
_cell.angle_beta   90.00
_cell.angle_gamma   90.00
#
_symmetry.space_group_name_H-M   'P 1'
#
loop_
_entity.id
_entity.type
_entity.pdbx_description
1 polymer ?
#
loop_
_entity_poly.entity_id
_entity_poly.type
_entity_poly.pdbx_seq_one_letter_code
_entity_poly.pdbx_strand_id
1 'polypeptide(L)'
;MKISERLHSLFFRLVLRRAWTAFLVGGLAFLASAAGTINFVYILKANLALVLDYGWQALNDGVARQLVEMLFVGYASLAGFLVFKACEHRLVRGLSQAPPAAPDE
;
A
#
# COMPACT_ATOMS: atom_id res chain seq x y z
N MET A 1 3.78 17.74 -14.60
CA MET A 1 3.78 18.32 -13.23
C MET A 1 2.39 18.74 -12.71
N LYS A 2 1.55 19.48 -13.45
CA LYS A 2 0.23 19.98 -12.95
C LYS A 2 -0.79 18.93 -12.45
N ILE A 3 -0.74 17.68 -12.94
CA ILE A 3 -1.69 16.62 -12.54
C ILE A 3 -1.36 16.07 -11.12
N SER A 4 -0.08 15.92 -10.80
CA SER A 4 0.38 15.45 -9.49
C SER A 4 -0.03 16.43 -8.38
N GLU A 5 0.13 17.74 -8.60
CA GLU A 5 -0.26 18.76 -7.63
C GLU A 5 -1.77 18.77 -7.35
N ARG A 6 -2.60 18.60 -8.39
CA ARG A 6 -4.06 18.51 -8.22
C ARG A 6 -4.43 17.26 -7.43
N LEU A 7 -3.87 16.10 -7.79
CA LEU A 7 -4.13 14.83 -7.12
C LEU A 7 -3.76 14.90 -5.64
N HIS A 8 -2.61 15.49 -5.33
CA HIS A 8 -2.15 15.68 -3.96
C HIS A 8 -3.09 16.61 -3.19
N SER A 9 -3.49 17.74 -3.78
CA SER A 9 -4.40 18.70 -3.15
C SER A 9 -5.82 18.14 -2.92
N LEU A 10 -6.27 17.22 -3.78
CA LEU A 10 -7.56 16.53 -3.65
C LEU A 10 -7.48 15.46 -2.57
N PHE A 11 -6.43 14.65 -2.57
CA PHE A 11 -6.19 13.65 -1.52
C PHE A 11 -6.15 14.27 -0.13
N PHE A 12 -5.40 15.36 0.05
CA PHE A 12 -5.35 16.08 1.32
C PHE A 12 -6.72 16.62 1.75
N ARG A 13 -7.52 17.15 0.81
CA ARG A 13 -8.83 17.74 1.11
C ARG A 13 -9.93 16.72 1.37
N LEU A 14 -9.95 15.61 0.63
CA LEU A 14 -11.01 14.60 0.69
C LEU A 14 -10.70 13.51 1.71
N VAL A 15 -9.45 13.03 1.78
CA VAL A 15 -9.08 11.87 2.59
C VAL A 15 -8.57 12.31 3.96
N LEU A 16 -7.61 13.23 4.01
CA LEU A 16 -6.89 13.58 5.24
C LEU A 16 -7.57 14.66 6.10
N ARG A 17 -8.66 15.27 5.62
CA ARG A 17 -9.38 16.34 6.33
C ARG A 17 -10.23 15.83 7.50
N ARG A 18 -10.74 14.60 7.43
CA ARG A 18 -11.63 14.03 8.45
C ARG A 18 -11.07 12.71 8.96
N ALA A 19 -11.06 12.52 10.28
CA ALA A 19 -10.46 11.32 10.89
C ALA A 19 -11.11 10.02 10.40
N TRP A 20 -12.43 9.97 10.24
CA TRP A 20 -13.12 8.76 9.76
C TRP A 20 -12.79 8.43 8.29
N THR A 21 -12.65 9.45 7.41
CA THR A 21 -12.30 9.20 6.00
C THR A 21 -10.87 8.67 5.90
N ALA A 22 -9.95 9.24 6.67
CA ALA A 22 -8.58 8.74 6.75
C ALA A 22 -8.53 7.31 7.34
N PHE A 23 -9.38 6.99 8.32
CA PHE A 23 -9.49 5.62 8.85
C PHE A 23 -9.95 4.62 7.77
N LEU A 24 -11.04 4.92 7.06
CA LEU A 24 -11.57 4.00 6.05
C LEU A 24 -10.64 3.86 4.84
N VAL A 25 -10.13 4.96 4.30
CA VAL A 25 -9.21 4.92 3.15
C VAL A 25 -7.90 4.26 3.56
N GLY A 26 -7.38 4.57 4.75
CA GLY A 26 -6.19 3.91 5.29
C GLY A 26 -6.40 2.40 5.47
N GLY A 27 -7.54 1.98 6.04
CA GLY A 27 -7.88 0.57 6.21
C GLY A 27 -8.02 -0.18 4.88
N LEU A 28 -8.72 0.39 3.90
CA LEU A 28 -8.85 -0.19 2.57
C LEU A 28 -7.49 -0.29 1.85
N ALA A 29 -6.67 0.75 1.95
CA ALA A 29 -5.33 0.75 1.37
C ALA A 29 -4.41 -0.28 2.04
N PHE A 30 -4.52 -0.45 3.36
CA PHE A 30 -3.82 -1.49 4.11
C PHE A 30 -4.24 -2.89 3.66
N LEU A 31 -5.55 -3.17 3.58
CA LEU A 31 -6.06 -4.47 3.13
C LEU A 31 -5.63 -4.79 1.70
N ALA A 32 -5.75 -3.82 0.79
CA ALA A 32 -5.31 -3.99 -0.60
C ALA A 32 -3.80 -4.24 -0.70
N SER A 33 -2.99 -3.48 0.04
CA SER A 33 -1.54 -3.67 0.10
C SER A 33 -1.19 -5.05 0.67
N ALA A 34 -1.84 -5.47 1.75
CA ALA A 34 -1.59 -6.75 2.40
C ALA A 34 -1.96 -7.92 1.48
N ALA A 35 -3.13 -7.86 0.83
CA ALA A 35 -3.56 -8.85 -0.14
C ALA A 35 -2.59 -8.95 -1.33
N GLY A 36 -2.14 -7.81 -1.86
CA GLY A 36 -1.17 -7.78 -2.95
C GLY A 36 0.19 -8.34 -2.53
N THR A 37 0.66 -8.09 -1.30
CA THR A 37 1.90 -8.68 -0.77
C THR A 37 1.79 -10.19 -0.60
N ILE A 38 0.65 -10.70 -0.11
CA ILE A 38 0.41 -12.15 0.00
C ILE A 38 0.43 -12.79 -1.39
N ASN A 39 -0.29 -12.20 -2.35
CA ASN A 39 -0.31 -12.68 -3.74
C ASN A 39 1.09 -12.67 -4.36
N PHE A 40 1.86 -11.60 -4.15
CA PHE A 40 3.25 -11.48 -4.59
C PHE A 40 4.12 -12.62 -4.04
N VAL A 41 4.05 -12.90 -2.73
CA VAL A 41 4.83 -13.98 -2.11
C VAL A 41 4.43 -15.34 -2.68
N TYR A 42 3.14 -15.59 -2.89
CA TYR A 42 2.67 -16.84 -3.46
C TYR A 42 3.23 -17.07 -4.87
N ILE A 43 3.12 -16.06 -5.73
CA ILE A 43 3.62 -16.10 -7.10
C ILE A 43 5.15 -16.23 -7.13
N LEU A 44 5.87 -15.45 -6.31
CA LEU A 44 7.33 -15.51 -6.22
C LEU A 44 7.81 -16.91 -5.84
N LYS A 45 7.18 -17.55 -4.84
CA LYS A 45 7.54 -18.92 -4.42
C LYS A 45 7.32 -19.94 -5.54
N ALA A 46 6.21 -19.83 -6.27
CA ALA A 46 5.92 -20.70 -7.41
C ALA A 46 6.96 -20.54 -8.53
N ASN A 47 7.33 -19.29 -8.85
CA ASN A 47 8.33 -18.99 -9.87
C ASN A 47 9.74 -19.44 -9.45
N LEU A 48 10.10 -19.25 -8.18
CA LEU A 48 11.40 -19.67 -7.67
C LEU A 48 11.54 -21.20 -7.70
N ALA A 49 10.50 -21.95 -7.34
CA ALA A 49 10.49 -23.40 -7.44
C ALA A 49 10.73 -23.87 -8.89
N LEU A 50 10.03 -23.28 -9.86
CA LEU A 50 10.21 -23.58 -11.29
C LEU A 50 11.63 -23.30 -11.79
N VAL A 51 12.22 -22.17 -11.39
CA VAL A 51 13.60 -21.82 -11.77
C VAL A 51 14.62 -22.76 -11.15
N LEU A 52 14.40 -23.20 -9.90
CA LEU A 52 15.28 -24.16 -9.24
C LEU A 52 15.18 -25.56 -9.85
N ASP A 53 13.98 -26.00 -10.24
CA ASP A 53 13.74 -27.33 -10.79
C ASP A 53 14.18 -27.47 -12.26
N TYR A 54 14.05 -26.40 -13.06
CA TYR A 54 14.26 -26.46 -14.53
C TYR A 54 15.34 -25.49 -15.06
N GLY A 55 16.01 -24.72 -14.21
CA GLY A 55 17.12 -23.84 -14.59
C GLY A 55 16.74 -22.73 -15.57
N TRP A 56 17.67 -22.31 -16.43
CA TRP A 56 17.48 -21.20 -17.40
C TRP A 56 16.37 -21.48 -18.42
N GLN A 57 16.02 -22.75 -18.62
CA GLN A 57 14.92 -23.20 -19.48
C GLN A 57 13.53 -22.83 -18.91
N ALA A 58 13.43 -22.61 -17.59
CA ALA A 58 12.20 -22.16 -16.93
C ALA A 58 11.79 -20.73 -17.32
N LEU A 59 12.74 -19.89 -17.76
CA LEU A 59 12.51 -18.51 -18.20
C LEU A 59 11.78 -18.43 -19.55
N ASN A 60 11.21 -19.54 -20.04
CA ASN A 60 10.26 -19.54 -21.16
C ASN A 60 9.14 -18.52 -20.90
N ASP A 61 8.53 -17.98 -21.97
CA ASP A 61 7.73 -16.74 -21.98
C ASP A 61 6.74 -16.53 -20.80
N GLY A 62 6.21 -17.60 -20.20
CA GLY A 62 5.35 -17.55 -19.02
C GLY A 62 6.01 -16.94 -17.77
N VAL A 63 7.25 -17.32 -17.43
CA VAL A 63 7.91 -16.85 -16.20
C VAL A 63 8.34 -15.38 -16.32
N ALA A 64 8.84 -14.96 -17.48
CA ALA A 64 9.23 -13.57 -17.72
C ALA A 64 8.03 -12.61 -17.55
N ARG A 65 6.87 -12.98 -18.12
CA ARG A 65 5.62 -12.22 -17.92
C ARG A 65 5.21 -12.18 -16.46
N GLN A 66 5.31 -13.31 -15.76
CA GLN A 66 4.91 -13.42 -14.35
C GLN A 66 5.79 -12.57 -13.43
N LEU A 67 7.08 -12.43 -13.75
CA LEU A 67 7.99 -11.50 -13.07
C LEU A 67 7.58 -10.04 -13.27
N VAL A 68 7.17 -9.65 -14.47
CA VAL A 68 6.68 -8.28 -14.75
C VAL A 68 5.37 -8.00 -14.03
N GLU A 69 4.42 -8.93 -14.05
CA GLU A 69 3.17 -8.83 -13.29
C GLU A 69 3.43 -8.72 -11.78
N MET A 70 4.40 -9.50 -11.28
CA MET A 70 4.85 -9.44 -9.89
C MET A 70 5.42 -8.07 -9.53
N LEU A 71 6.29 -7.47 -10.37
CA LEU A 71 6.79 -6.12 -10.15
C LEU A 71 5.65 -5.09 -10.11
N PHE A 72 4.70 -5.19 -11.05
CA PHE A 72 3.56 -4.28 -11.10
C PHE A 72 2.70 -4.38 -9.83
N VAL A 73 2.35 -5.59 -9.40
CA VAL A 73 1.60 -5.82 -8.15
C VAL A 73 2.38 -5.35 -6.93
N GLY A 74 3.69 -5.57 -6.89
CA GLY A 74 4.57 -5.12 -5.81
C GLY A 74 4.57 -3.59 -5.66
N TYR A 75 4.73 -2.85 -6.76
CA TYR A 75 4.67 -1.39 -6.75
C TYR A 75 3.27 -0.86 -6.44
N ALA A 76 2.22 -1.53 -6.91
CA ALA A 76 0.84 -1.19 -6.55
C ALA A 76 0.58 -1.39 -5.05
N SER A 77 1.05 -2.49 -4.46
CA SER A 77 1.02 -2.72 -3.02
C SER A 77 1.79 -1.65 -2.26
N LEU A 78 2.99 -1.28 -2.72
CA LEU A 78 3.79 -0.22 -2.10
C LEU A 78 3.05 1.12 -2.12
N ALA A 79 2.40 1.47 -3.22
CA ALA A 79 1.59 2.69 -3.31
C ALA A 79 0.43 2.67 -2.30
N GLY A 80 -0.29 1.54 -2.18
CA GLY A 80 -1.32 1.35 -1.16
C GLY A 80 -0.77 1.48 0.26
N PHE A 81 0.39 0.89 0.53
CA PHE A 81 1.05 0.99 1.83
C PHE A 81 1.41 2.44 2.20
N LEU A 82 1.94 3.22 1.25
CA LEU A 82 2.24 4.64 1.49
C LEU A 82 0.98 5.46 1.77
N VAL A 83 -0.13 5.17 1.08
CA VAL A 83 -1.44 5.79 1.36
C VAL A 83 -1.90 5.45 2.78
N PHE A 84 -1.77 4.19 3.19
CA PHE A 84 -2.06 3.77 4.56
C PHE A 84 -1.21 4.54 5.58
N LYS A 85 0.11 4.60 5.40
CA LYS A 85 1.02 5.32 6.30
C LYS A 85 0.70 6.81 6.40
N ALA A 86 0.30 7.45 5.30
CA ALA A 86 -0.12 8.85 5.31
C ALA A 86 -1.40 9.05 6.14
N CYS A 87 -2.38 8.13 6.01
CA CYS A 87 -3.61 8.17 6.79
C CYS A 87 -3.35 7.89 8.28
N GLU A 88 -2.56 6.86 8.59
CA GLU A 88 -2.14 6.52 9.95
C GLU A 88 -1.47 7.71 10.64
N HIS A 89 -0.50 8.37 9.98
CA HIS A 89 0.20 9.51 10.55
C HIS A 89 -0.76 10.65 10.94
N ARG A 90 -1.79 10.91 10.13
CA ARG A 90 -2.83 11.89 10.46
C ARG A 90 -3.67 11.47 11.66
N LEU A 91 -4.09 10.21 11.73
CA LEU A 91 -4.89 9.68 12.84
C LEU A 91 -4.13 9.73 14.16
N VAL A 92 -2.90 9.21 14.18
CA VAL A 92 -2.04 9.18 15.37
C VAL A 92 -1.80 10.59 15.88
N ARG A 93 -1.49 11.54 14.99
CA ARG A 93 -1.30 12.94 15.37
C ARG A 93 -2.56 13.55 16.00
N GLY A 94 -3.74 13.22 15.48
CA GLY A 94 -5.00 13.66 16.08
C GLY A 94 -5.23 13.11 17.49
N LEU A 95 -4.86 11.84 17.73
CA LEU A 95 -4.97 11.22 19.05
C LEU A 95 -3.95 11.78 20.06
N SER A 96 -2.71 12.00 19.62
CA SER A 96 -1.65 12.53 20.49
C SER A 96 -1.82 14.01 20.85
N GLN A 97 -2.66 14.75 20.12
CA GLN A 97 -2.95 16.16 20.38
C GLN A 97 -4.27 16.38 21.14
N ALA A 98 -4.94 15.31 21.60
CA ALA A 98 -6.14 15.44 22.43
C ALA A 98 -5.84 16.35 23.65
N PRO A 99 -6.65 17.40 23.92
CA PRO A 99 -6.40 18.33 25.01
C PRO A 99 -6.15 17.60 26.34
N PRO A 100 -5.17 18.03 27.15
CA PRO A 100 -5.03 17.50 28.50
C PRO A 100 -6.38 17.66 29.22
N ALA A 101 -6.83 16.59 29.87
CA ALA A 101 -8.03 16.63 30.69
C ALA A 101 -7.97 17.88 31.57
N ALA A 102 -9.04 18.69 31.53
CA ALA A 102 -9.09 19.92 32.30
C ALA A 102 -8.82 19.57 33.77
N PRO A 103 -7.94 20.30 34.48
CA PRO A 103 -7.76 20.08 35.90
C PRO A 103 -9.10 20.27 36.58
N ASP A 104 -9.51 19.24 37.28
CA ASP A 104 -10.63 19.18 38.21
C ASP A 104 -10.52 20.33 39.22
N GLU A 105 -11.34 21.38 39.01
CA GLU A 105 -11.69 22.38 40.03
C GLU A 105 -12.75 21.84 41.00
#